data_AF-A0A9E2QXG9-F1
#
_entry.id   AF-A0A9E2QXG9-F1
#
_cell.length_a   1.000
_cell.length_b   1.000
_cell.length_c   1.000
_cell.angle_alpha   90.00
_cell.angle_beta   90.00
_cell.angle_gamma   90.00
#
_symmetry.space_group_name_H-M   'P 1'
#
loop_
_entity.id
_entity.type
_entity.pdbx_description
1 polymer ?
#
loop_
_entity_poly.entity_id
_entity_poly.type
_entity_poly.pdbx_seq_one_letter_code
_entity_poly.pdbx_strand_id
1 'polypeptide(L)'
;MSEDKPTIHIRIRDLRREKALTQEELAEALGLSRQSINAMEAGRCLPSLPVAMQIASFFAVPLATVFDLHQHEQNNLQEEPTMSPLVPWSPLREMREALDELMDETANWQTAGSTIGPAVNITQDGRHLIIELALPGFRKEDLSIEVGEDFLTIAGQTGKAEEETGRQYYRREFAQKSFRRTVSLPALVESAKAEAEMKHGILTVTIPKVVEEKPKTAKINIKSAE
;
A
#
# COMPACT_ATOMS: atom_id res chain seq x y z
N MET A 1 -21.39 4.83 -23.49
CA MET A 1 -20.18 4.97 -22.66
C MET A 1 -19.95 3.61 -22.04
N SER A 2 -19.09 2.79 -22.65
CA SER A 2 -18.83 1.42 -22.20
C SER A 2 -17.61 1.47 -21.29
N GLU A 3 -17.75 1.06 -20.04
CA GLU A 3 -16.64 0.94 -19.09
C GLU A 3 -15.65 -0.10 -19.62
N ASP A 4 -14.42 0.32 -19.89
CA ASP A 4 -13.33 -0.54 -20.32
C ASP A 4 -12.72 -1.22 -19.09
N LYS A 5 -13.20 -2.42 -18.77
CA LYS A 5 -12.76 -3.21 -17.60
C LYS A 5 -11.71 -4.24 -18.02
N PRO A 6 -10.62 -4.40 -17.24
CA PRO A 6 -9.65 -5.46 -17.48
C PRO A 6 -10.35 -6.83 -17.43
N THR A 7 -10.12 -7.66 -18.46
CA THR A 7 -10.77 -8.97 -18.59
C THR A 7 -9.76 -10.09 -18.37
N ILE A 8 -10.03 -10.93 -17.38
CA ILE A 8 -9.23 -12.12 -17.06
C ILE A 8 -9.60 -13.24 -18.02
N HIS A 9 -8.64 -13.75 -18.78
CA HIS A 9 -8.80 -14.88 -19.68
C HIS A 9 -8.11 -16.12 -19.10
N ILE A 10 -8.72 -17.30 -19.28
CA ILE A 10 -8.19 -18.56 -18.73
C ILE A 10 -7.43 -19.33 -19.82
N ARG A 11 -6.20 -19.75 -19.52
CA ARG A 11 -5.31 -20.45 -20.48
C ARG A 11 -5.35 -21.98 -20.41
N ILE A 12 -6.32 -22.57 -19.72
CA ILE A 12 -6.43 -24.02 -19.52
C ILE A 12 -6.39 -24.78 -20.85
N ARG A 13 -7.01 -24.25 -21.91
CA ARG A 13 -7.05 -24.89 -23.23
C ARG A 13 -5.65 -25.03 -23.84
N ASP A 14 -4.81 -24.00 -23.71
CA ASP A 14 -3.46 -24.00 -24.26
C ASP A 14 -2.58 -24.97 -23.47
N LEU A 15 -2.61 -24.87 -22.15
CA LEU A 15 -1.87 -25.77 -21.23
C LEU A 15 -2.22 -27.24 -21.47
N ARG A 16 -3.50 -27.54 -21.68
CA ARG A 16 -3.98 -28.88 -22.00
C ARG A 16 -3.46 -29.38 -23.35
N ARG A 17 -3.46 -28.52 -24.38
CA ARG A 17 -2.98 -28.86 -25.73
C ARG A 17 -1.47 -29.09 -25.77
N GLU A 18 -0.70 -28.31 -25.03
CA GLU A 18 0.76 -28.49 -24.89
C GLU A 18 1.13 -29.86 -24.30
N LYS A 19 0.28 -30.40 -23.41
CA LYS A 19 0.42 -31.74 -22.83
C LYS A 19 -0.31 -32.84 -23.61
N ALA A 20 -0.89 -32.52 -24.77
CA ALA A 20 -1.68 -33.43 -25.60
C ALA A 20 -2.85 -34.12 -24.85
N LEU A 21 -3.43 -33.45 -23.85
CA LEU A 21 -4.50 -34.00 -23.02
C LEU A 21 -5.89 -33.69 -23.60
N THR A 22 -6.85 -34.57 -23.37
CA THR A 22 -8.28 -34.34 -23.62
C THR A 22 -8.95 -33.65 -22.43
N GLN A 23 -10.13 -33.03 -22.66
CA GLN A 23 -10.88 -32.39 -21.57
C GLN A 23 -11.32 -33.40 -20.50
N GLU A 24 -11.51 -34.67 -20.88
CA GLU A 24 -11.89 -35.76 -19.98
C GLU A 24 -10.71 -36.16 -19.08
N GLU A 25 -9.52 -36.37 -19.65
CA GLU A 25 -8.31 -36.73 -18.89
C GLU A 25 -7.90 -35.64 -17.90
N LEU A 26 -8.03 -34.37 -18.29
CA LEU A 26 -7.79 -33.25 -17.38
C LEU A 26 -8.84 -33.19 -16.25
N ALA A 27 -10.11 -33.48 -16.56
CA ALA A 27 -11.17 -33.50 -15.57
C ALA A 27 -10.94 -34.61 -14.55
N GLU A 28 -10.58 -35.80 -15.00
CA GLU A 28 -10.27 -36.96 -14.17
C GLU A 28 -9.07 -36.68 -13.23
N ALA A 29 -7.99 -36.11 -13.78
CA ALA A 29 -6.80 -35.77 -13.00
C ALA A 29 -7.05 -34.72 -11.89
N LEU A 30 -8.04 -33.85 -12.09
CA LEU A 30 -8.40 -32.79 -11.15
C LEU A 30 -9.59 -33.15 -10.24
N GLY A 31 -10.21 -34.32 -10.45
CA GLY A 31 -11.44 -34.71 -9.74
C GLY A 31 -12.64 -33.82 -10.07
N LEU A 32 -12.69 -33.27 -11.28
CA LEU A 32 -13.74 -32.37 -11.76
C LEU A 32 -14.59 -33.04 -12.86
N SER A 33 -15.73 -32.44 -13.18
CA SER A 33 -16.52 -32.87 -14.34
C SER A 33 -15.93 -32.29 -15.63
N ARG A 34 -16.00 -33.04 -16.74
CA ARG A 34 -15.64 -32.51 -18.07
C ARG A 34 -16.44 -31.24 -18.44
N GLN A 35 -17.69 -31.13 -17.99
CA GLN A 35 -18.51 -29.95 -18.21
C GLN A 35 -17.91 -28.71 -17.53
N SER A 36 -17.32 -28.88 -16.34
CA SER A 36 -16.59 -27.82 -15.63
C SER A 36 -15.36 -27.38 -16.42
N ILE A 37 -14.56 -28.32 -16.94
CA ILE A 37 -13.40 -28.01 -17.80
C ILE A 37 -13.83 -27.25 -19.07
N ASN A 38 -14.90 -27.71 -19.73
CA ASN A 38 -15.43 -27.04 -20.92
C ASN A 38 -15.92 -25.62 -20.61
N ALA A 39 -16.66 -25.43 -19.52
CA ALA A 39 -17.15 -24.12 -19.10
C ALA A 39 -16.00 -23.15 -18.79
N MET A 40 -14.94 -23.62 -18.15
CA MET A 40 -13.73 -22.82 -17.88
C MET A 40 -12.95 -22.50 -19.17
N GLU A 41 -12.73 -23.46 -20.06
CA GLU A 41 -12.08 -23.20 -21.35
C GLU A 41 -12.88 -22.30 -22.29
N ALA A 42 -14.20 -22.24 -22.13
CA ALA A 42 -15.07 -21.37 -22.91
C ALA A 42 -15.23 -19.97 -22.28
N GLY A 43 -14.56 -19.68 -21.16
CA GLY A 43 -14.66 -18.41 -20.44
C GLY A 43 -16.03 -18.17 -19.80
N ARG A 44 -16.87 -19.20 -19.68
CA ARG A 44 -18.21 -19.08 -19.07
C ARG A 44 -18.15 -19.06 -17.54
N CYS A 45 -17.10 -19.61 -16.95
CA CYS A 45 -16.87 -19.55 -15.51
C CYS A 45 -15.38 -19.44 -15.18
N LEU A 46 -15.06 -18.66 -14.13
CA LEU A 46 -13.74 -18.63 -13.53
C LEU A 46 -13.61 -19.78 -12.51
N PRO A 47 -12.48 -20.51 -12.47
CA PRO A 47 -12.23 -21.46 -11.40
C PRO A 47 -12.16 -20.75 -10.05
N SER A 48 -12.59 -21.43 -9.00
CA SER A 48 -12.25 -21.01 -7.63
C SER A 48 -10.73 -21.07 -7.43
N LEU A 49 -10.20 -20.29 -6.49
CA LEU A 49 -8.75 -20.27 -6.21
C LEU A 49 -8.17 -21.67 -5.92
N PRO A 50 -8.81 -22.55 -5.12
CA PRO A 50 -8.30 -23.92 -4.91
C PRO A 50 -8.19 -24.72 -6.21
N VAL A 51 -9.18 -24.62 -7.09
CA VAL A 51 -9.18 -25.30 -8.40
C VAL A 51 -8.11 -24.72 -9.31
N ALA A 52 -7.93 -23.40 -9.31
CA ALA A 52 -6.87 -22.74 -10.07
C ALA A 52 -5.46 -23.17 -9.59
N MET A 53 -5.26 -23.32 -8.28
CA MET A 53 -4.02 -23.84 -7.72
C MET A 53 -3.78 -25.31 -8.08
N GLN A 54 -4.83 -26.15 -8.08
CA GLN A 54 -4.73 -27.53 -8.53
C GLN A 54 -4.34 -27.64 -10.01
N ILE A 55 -4.94 -26.80 -10.86
CA ILE A 55 -4.58 -26.71 -12.29
C ILE A 55 -3.11 -26.29 -12.45
N ALA A 56 -2.69 -25.22 -11.76
CA ALA A 56 -1.30 -24.75 -11.80
C ALA A 56 -0.31 -25.84 -11.35
N SER A 57 -0.64 -26.54 -10.26
CA SER A 57 0.16 -27.65 -9.74
C SER A 57 0.21 -28.83 -10.71
N PHE A 58 -0.91 -29.19 -11.36
CA PHE A 58 -0.98 -30.28 -12.32
C PHE A 58 -0.10 -30.03 -13.55
N PHE A 59 -0.11 -28.79 -14.05
CA PHE A 59 0.73 -28.40 -15.19
C PHE A 59 2.17 -28.03 -14.81
N ALA A 60 2.49 -27.98 -13.52
CA ALA A 60 3.77 -27.52 -12.98
C ALA A 60 4.16 -26.12 -13.47
N VAL A 61 3.17 -25.21 -13.53
CA VAL A 61 3.34 -23.81 -13.94
C VAL A 61 2.97 -22.86 -12.81
N PRO A 62 3.53 -21.64 -12.79
CA PRO A 62 3.06 -20.59 -11.87
C PRO A 62 1.56 -20.33 -12.04
N LEU A 63 0.87 -20.00 -10.95
CA LEU A 63 -0.57 -19.70 -10.98
C LEU A 63 -0.91 -18.57 -11.97
N ALA A 64 -0.03 -17.57 -12.09
CA ALA A 64 -0.18 -16.48 -13.05
C ALA A 64 -0.22 -16.96 -14.50
N THR A 65 0.39 -18.10 -14.85
CA THR A 65 0.36 -18.65 -16.20
C THR A 65 -1.00 -19.26 -16.57
N VAL A 66 -1.84 -19.56 -15.57
CA VAL A 66 -3.20 -20.07 -15.79
C VAL A 66 -4.16 -18.96 -16.25
N PHE A 67 -3.81 -17.69 -16.02
CA PHE A 67 -4.64 -16.51 -16.30
C PHE A 67 -3.89 -15.45 -17.12
N ASP A 68 -4.47 -15.00 -18.24
CA ASP A 68 -3.99 -13.83 -18.96
C ASP A 68 -4.80 -12.59 -18.56
N LEU A 69 -4.10 -11.52 -18.17
CA LEU A 69 -4.67 -10.18 -17.99
C LEU A 69 -4.39 -9.37 -19.25
N HIS A 70 -5.41 -9.14 -20.08
CA HIS A 70 -5.29 -8.22 -21.22
C HIS A 70 -5.62 -6.80 -20.76
N GLN A 71 -4.63 -5.90 -20.82
CA GLN A 71 -4.85 -4.46 -20.80
C GLN A 71 -5.08 -4.01 -22.26
N HIS A 72 -6.21 -3.37 -22.56
CA HIS A 72 -6.46 -2.84 -23.90
C HIS A 72 -5.66 -1.55 -24.08
N GLU A 73 -4.48 -1.62 -24.69
CA GLU A 73 -3.82 -0.45 -25.26
C GLU A 73 -4.51 -0.07 -26.57
N GLN A 74 -5.37 0.95 -26.55
CA GLN A 74 -5.78 1.62 -27.78
C GLN A 74 -4.67 2.55 -28.26
N ASN A 75 -3.79 2.03 -29.10
CA ASN A 75 -2.91 2.83 -29.96
C ASN A 75 -3.78 3.64 -30.95
N ASN A 76 -3.69 4.97 -30.89
CA ASN A 76 -4.06 5.83 -32.01
C ASN A 76 -2.87 6.74 -32.35
N LEU A 77 -2.27 6.48 -33.52
CA LEU A 77 -1.15 7.22 -34.08
C LEU A 77 -1.64 8.50 -34.78
N GLN A 78 -1.02 9.64 -34.43
CA GLN A 78 -0.45 10.69 -35.31
C GLN A 78 -0.68 12.11 -34.74
N GLU A 79 0.39 12.71 -34.20
CA GLU A 79 1.04 13.94 -34.71
C GLU A 79 2.26 14.27 -33.82
N GLU A 80 3.47 14.21 -34.40
CA GLU A 80 4.73 14.65 -33.79
C GLU A 80 4.84 16.19 -33.84
N PRO A 81 5.41 16.86 -32.82
CA PRO A 81 6.64 17.59 -33.14
C PRO A 81 7.73 17.61 -32.04
N THR A 82 8.96 17.51 -32.56
CA THR A 82 10.26 17.92 -31.99
C THR A 82 10.85 17.07 -30.87
N MET A 83 11.80 16.22 -31.28
CA MET A 83 12.72 15.48 -30.44
C MET A 83 13.36 16.36 -29.36
N SER A 84 12.94 16.14 -28.11
CA SER A 84 13.86 16.24 -26.97
C SER A 84 14.66 14.95 -26.91
N PRO A 85 15.98 14.99 -26.58
CA PRO A 85 16.81 13.80 -26.57
C PRO A 85 16.17 12.77 -25.63
N LEU A 86 15.88 11.60 -26.21
CA LEU A 86 15.22 10.46 -25.57
C LEU A 86 15.90 10.18 -24.23
N VAL A 87 15.23 10.52 -23.14
CA VAL A 87 15.57 9.96 -21.83
C VAL A 87 15.21 8.49 -21.94
N PRO A 88 16.15 7.54 -21.78
CA PRO A 88 15.83 6.13 -21.91
C PRO A 88 14.75 5.75 -20.90
N TRP A 89 13.76 4.98 -21.35
CA TRP A 89 12.83 4.29 -20.47
C TRP A 89 13.65 3.56 -19.41
N SER A 90 13.50 3.98 -18.15
CA SER A 90 14.17 3.33 -17.04
C SER A 90 13.10 2.62 -16.21
N PRO A 91 13.02 1.28 -16.29
CA PRO A 91 12.13 0.47 -15.44
C PRO A 91 12.29 0.77 -13.95
N LEU A 92 13.42 1.37 -13.56
CA LEU A 92 13.72 1.82 -12.20
C LEU A 92 12.85 3.00 -11.75
N ARG A 93 12.28 3.80 -12.66
CA ARG A 93 11.42 4.94 -12.30
C ARG A 93 10.01 4.47 -11.95
N GLU A 94 9.41 3.63 -12.77
CA GLU A 94 8.10 3.01 -12.50
C GLU A 94 8.20 2.07 -11.30
N MET A 95 9.30 1.32 -11.17
CA MET A 95 9.59 0.56 -9.96
C MET A 95 9.75 1.47 -8.74
N ARG A 96 10.33 2.68 -8.89
CA ARG A 96 10.44 3.65 -7.79
C ARG A 96 9.08 4.24 -7.43
N GLU A 97 8.26 4.63 -8.39
CA GLU A 97 6.92 5.18 -8.15
C GLU A 97 5.99 4.10 -7.56
N ALA A 98 6.05 2.86 -8.07
CA ALA A 98 5.33 1.73 -7.48
C ALA A 98 5.88 1.30 -6.12
N LEU A 99 7.19 1.47 -5.86
CA LEU A 99 7.78 1.24 -4.54
C LEU A 99 7.40 2.36 -3.57
N ASP A 100 7.31 3.61 -4.02
CA ASP A 100 6.84 4.74 -3.22
C ASP A 100 5.35 4.54 -2.85
N GLU A 101 4.52 4.10 -3.80
CA GLU A 101 3.10 3.76 -3.57
C GLU A 101 2.92 2.53 -2.67
N LEU A 102 3.71 1.46 -2.87
CA LEU A 102 3.76 0.31 -1.97
C LEU A 102 4.32 0.67 -0.59
N MET A 103 5.26 1.60 -0.48
CA MET A 103 5.77 2.07 0.81
C MET A 103 4.73 2.92 1.55
N ASP A 104 3.90 3.66 0.83
CA ASP A 104 2.77 4.40 1.40
C ASP A 104 1.66 3.44 1.86
N GLU A 105 1.31 2.45 1.03
CA GLU A 105 0.32 1.43 1.35
C GLU A 105 0.80 0.48 2.46
N THR A 106 2.06 0.01 2.43
CA THR A 106 2.62 -0.83 3.50
C THR A 106 2.87 -0.07 4.81
N ALA A 107 3.11 1.24 4.79
CA ALA A 107 3.13 2.08 5.99
C ALA A 107 1.75 2.11 6.69
N ASN A 108 0.67 2.01 5.91
CA ASN A 108 -0.71 1.96 6.41
C ASN A 108 -1.13 0.57 6.94
N TRP A 109 -0.48 -0.52 6.48
CA TRP A 109 -0.72 -1.89 6.97
C TRP A 109 0.25 -2.32 8.09
N GLN A 110 1.41 -1.68 8.24
CA GLN A 110 2.34 -1.90 9.36
C GLN A 110 1.92 -1.22 10.67
N THR A 111 0.92 -0.34 10.62
CA THR A 111 0.35 0.38 11.77
C THR A 111 -0.34 -0.55 12.78
N ALA A 112 -0.61 -1.81 12.41
CA ALA A 112 -1.16 -2.82 13.33
C ALA A 112 -0.12 -3.62 14.13
N GLY A 113 1.21 -3.45 13.93
CA GLY A 113 2.18 -4.24 14.71
C GLY A 113 3.68 -4.07 14.51
N SER A 114 4.17 -3.13 13.69
CA SER A 114 5.63 -2.95 13.51
C SER A 114 6.20 -1.81 14.36
N THR A 115 6.87 -2.17 15.46
CA THR A 115 7.55 -1.28 16.43
C THR A 115 8.85 -0.65 15.87
N ILE A 116 9.00 -0.51 14.55
CA ILE A 116 10.22 0.00 13.93
C ILE A 116 10.08 1.52 13.72
N GLY A 117 10.02 2.26 14.81
CA GLY A 117 9.92 3.71 14.77
C GLY A 117 10.12 4.33 16.14
N PRO A 118 10.50 5.62 16.21
CA PRO A 118 10.65 6.34 17.46
C PRO A 118 9.38 6.25 18.31
N ALA A 119 9.51 6.10 19.63
CA ALA A 119 8.37 6.03 20.54
C ALA A 119 7.51 7.30 20.43
N VAL A 120 6.19 7.13 20.47
CA VAL A 120 5.20 8.22 20.35
C VAL A 120 4.32 8.23 21.61
N ASN A 121 4.12 9.41 22.18
CA ASN A 121 3.01 9.68 23.10
C ASN A 121 1.96 10.55 22.39
N ILE A 122 0.68 10.28 22.65
CA ILE A 122 -0.44 11.11 22.19
C ILE A 122 -1.24 11.49 23.43
N THR A 123 -1.35 12.78 23.67
CA THR A 123 -2.14 13.34 24.76
C THR A 123 -3.04 14.43 24.21
N GLN A 124 -4.06 14.80 24.98
CA GLN A 124 -4.92 15.92 24.63
C GLN A 124 -5.23 16.74 25.87
N ASP A 125 -5.37 18.04 25.69
CA ASP A 125 -6.06 18.91 26.63
C ASP A 125 -7.48 19.23 26.12
N GLY A 126 -8.15 20.21 26.71
CA GLY A 126 -9.51 20.59 26.29
C GLY A 126 -9.60 21.22 24.88
N ARG A 127 -8.49 21.73 24.34
CA ARG A 127 -8.41 22.52 23.11
C ARG A 127 -7.35 22.03 22.11
N HIS A 128 -6.37 21.26 22.54
CA HIS A 128 -5.23 20.84 21.71
C HIS A 128 -4.99 19.35 21.83
N LEU A 129 -4.50 18.78 20.74
CA LEU A 129 -3.86 17.48 20.66
C LEU A 129 -2.34 17.70 20.73
N ILE A 130 -1.66 16.94 21.59
CA ILE A 130 -0.21 17.07 21.84
C ILE A 130 0.44 15.72 21.56
N ILE A 131 1.40 15.69 20.63
CA ILE A 131 2.04 14.47 20.16
C ILE A 131 3.55 14.60 20.39
N GLU A 132 4.15 13.66 21.11
CA GLU A 132 5.56 13.70 21.48
C GLU A 132 6.32 12.51 20.89
N LEU A 133 7.45 12.76 20.23
CA LEU A 133 8.31 11.75 19.63
C LEU A 133 9.74 11.85 20.15
N ALA A 134 10.30 10.73 20.59
CA ALA A 134 11.71 10.63 20.97
C ALA A 134 12.62 10.47 19.74
N LEU A 135 13.32 11.55 19.37
CA LEU A 135 14.18 11.66 18.18
C LEU A 135 15.63 12.07 18.56
N PRO A 136 16.34 11.30 19.39
CA PRO A 136 17.72 11.61 19.73
C PRO A 136 18.63 11.55 18.50
N GLY A 137 19.45 12.58 18.29
CA GLY A 137 20.42 12.65 17.20
C GLY A 137 19.88 13.18 15.86
N PHE A 138 18.60 13.57 15.78
CA PHE A 138 18.05 14.26 14.61
C PHE A 138 18.12 15.78 14.80
N ARG A 139 18.44 16.51 13.73
CA ARG A 139 18.29 17.96 13.68
C ARG A 139 16.98 18.31 12.99
N LYS A 140 16.53 19.56 13.14
CA LYS A 140 15.27 20.02 12.53
C LYS A 140 15.27 19.88 11.01
N GLU A 141 16.45 20.01 10.38
CA GLU A 141 16.63 19.89 8.94
C GLU A 141 16.56 18.44 8.44
N ASP A 142 16.72 17.48 9.35
CA ASP A 142 16.69 16.04 9.04
C ASP A 142 15.27 15.46 9.12
N LEU A 143 14.25 16.30 9.41
CA LEU A 143 12.87 15.90 9.69
C LEU A 143 11.88 16.55 8.72
N SER A 144 10.86 15.78 8.31
CA SER A 144 9.66 16.24 7.62
C SER A 144 8.43 15.91 8.45
N ILE A 145 7.53 16.87 8.60
CA ILE A 145 6.29 16.75 9.38
C ILE A 145 5.13 17.17 8.49
N GLU A 146 4.15 16.29 8.35
CA GLU A 146 2.95 16.50 7.56
C GLU A 146 1.71 16.24 8.42
N VAL A 147 0.80 17.21 8.47
CA VAL A 147 -0.43 17.14 9.25
C VAL A 147 -1.62 17.15 8.28
N GLY A 148 -2.37 16.05 8.27
CA GLY A 148 -3.66 15.94 7.57
C GLY A 148 -4.84 16.27 8.49
N GLU A 149 -6.05 15.98 8.02
CA GLU A 149 -7.28 16.18 8.81
C GLU A 149 -7.39 15.16 9.96
N ASP A 150 -6.93 13.93 9.73
CA ASP A 150 -7.06 12.78 10.62
C ASP A 150 -5.74 12.02 10.84
N PHE A 151 -4.62 12.52 10.30
CA PHE A 151 -3.31 11.90 10.47
C PHE A 151 -2.17 12.91 10.71
N LEU A 152 -1.11 12.45 11.36
CA LEU A 152 0.19 13.10 11.44
C LEU A 152 1.26 12.14 10.96
N THR A 153 2.02 12.54 9.94
CA THR A 153 3.17 11.79 9.43
C THR A 153 4.45 12.51 9.80
N ILE A 154 5.38 11.80 10.43
CA ILE A 154 6.70 12.31 10.79
C ILE A 154 7.73 11.38 10.15
N ALA A 155 8.52 11.94 9.26
CA ALA A 155 9.62 11.25 8.61
C ALA A 155 10.94 11.89 8.99
N GLY A 156 11.99 11.08 9.11
CA GLY A 156 13.33 11.59 9.36
C GLY A 156 14.37 10.72 8.71
N GLN A 157 15.43 11.35 8.20
CA GLN A 157 16.59 10.66 7.66
C GLN A 157 17.85 11.39 8.09
N THR A 158 18.64 10.76 8.97
CA THR A 158 20.01 11.20 9.21
C THR A 158 20.81 10.98 7.92
N GLY A 159 21.47 12.02 7.41
CA GLY A 159 22.33 11.94 6.22
C GLY A 159 23.35 10.81 6.33
N LYS A 160 23.75 10.27 5.15
CA LYS A 160 24.58 9.06 4.96
C LYS A 160 25.44 8.73 6.17
N ALA A 161 25.32 7.49 6.63
CA ALA A 161 26.28 6.93 7.58
C ALA A 161 27.64 7.08 6.92
N GLU A 162 28.42 8.05 7.39
CA GLU A 162 29.85 7.99 7.15
C GLU A 162 30.23 6.61 7.68
N GLU A 163 30.58 5.71 6.76
CA GLU A 163 31.45 4.62 7.10
C GLU A 163 32.70 5.30 7.65
N GLU A 164 32.73 5.51 8.96
CA GLU A 164 33.92 5.90 9.69
C GLU A 164 34.89 4.73 9.59
N THR A 165 35.52 4.68 8.43
CA THR A 165 36.58 3.76 8.06
C THR A 165 37.73 4.03 9.04
N GLY A 166 37.93 3.09 9.98
CA GLY A 166 38.96 3.19 11.01
C GLY A 166 38.48 3.02 12.45
N ARG A 167 37.17 2.96 12.73
CA ARG A 167 36.67 2.61 14.07
C ARG A 167 36.41 1.12 14.21
N GLN A 168 37.09 0.47 15.16
CA GLN A 168 36.71 -0.86 15.62
C GLN A 168 35.62 -0.75 16.68
N TYR A 169 34.44 -1.30 16.37
CA TYR A 169 33.32 -1.37 17.30
C TYR A 169 33.39 -2.67 18.09
N TYR A 170 33.41 -2.60 19.42
CA TYR A 170 33.16 -3.77 20.27
C TYR A 170 31.67 -4.17 20.27
N ARG A 171 30.78 -3.18 20.15
CA ARG A 171 29.32 -3.35 20.03
C ARG A 171 28.70 -2.08 19.43
N ARG A 172 27.73 -2.22 18.53
CA ARG A 172 27.00 -1.10 17.90
C ARG A 172 25.50 -1.39 17.96
N GLU A 173 24.79 -0.72 18.86
CA GLU A 173 23.35 -0.93 19.10
C GLU A 173 22.45 0.10 18.39
N PHE A 174 23.03 1.25 18.06
CA PHE A 174 22.34 2.30 17.33
C PHE A 174 22.87 2.35 15.90
N ALA A 175 21.96 2.31 14.93
CA ALA A 175 22.25 2.56 13.53
C ALA A 175 21.62 3.90 13.14
N GLN A 176 22.26 4.65 12.23
CA GLN A 176 21.56 5.72 11.53
C GLN A 176 20.41 5.10 10.75
N LYS A 177 19.20 5.51 11.08
CA LYS A 177 17.96 4.97 10.54
C LYS A 177 17.17 6.10 9.95
N SER A 178 16.73 5.93 8.70
CA SER A 178 15.54 6.63 8.25
C SER A 178 14.33 6.03 8.97
N PHE A 179 13.34 6.86 9.24
CA PHE A 179 12.06 6.42 9.75
C PHE A 179 10.94 7.20 9.07
N ARG A 180 9.76 6.58 9.01
CA ARG A 180 8.50 7.22 8.66
C ARG A 180 7.47 6.66 9.61
N ARG A 181 6.80 7.54 10.36
CA ARG A 181 5.80 7.16 11.35
C ARG A 181 4.55 7.99 11.14
N THR A 182 3.44 7.31 10.88
CA THR A 182 2.12 7.91 10.74
C THR A 182 1.27 7.55 11.95
N VAL A 183 0.56 8.55 12.46
CA VAL A 183 -0.28 8.46 13.65
C VAL A 183 -1.66 8.98 13.30
N SER A 184 -2.69 8.17 13.49
CA SER A 184 -4.08 8.62 13.36
C SER A 184 -4.46 9.53 14.52
N LEU A 185 -5.11 10.64 14.21
CA LEU A 185 -5.53 11.64 15.18
C LEU A 185 -6.92 11.28 15.71
N PRO A 186 -7.12 11.22 17.04
CA PRO A 186 -8.38 10.79 17.65
C PRO A 186 -9.47 11.88 17.63
N ALA A 187 -9.19 13.04 17.05
CA ALA A 187 -10.09 14.18 17.00
C ALA A 187 -9.86 15.00 15.72
N LEU A 188 -10.90 15.71 15.29
CA LEU A 188 -10.79 16.68 14.21
C LEU A 188 -9.89 17.85 14.64
N VAL A 189 -8.94 18.23 13.79
CA VAL A 189 -7.92 19.24 14.11
C VAL A 189 -7.81 20.33 13.05
N GLU A 190 -7.35 21.51 13.46
CA GLU A 190 -7.00 22.61 12.56
C GLU A 190 -5.53 22.49 12.16
N SER A 191 -5.25 21.66 11.15
CA SER A 191 -3.88 21.36 10.66
C SER A 191 -3.06 22.62 10.32
N ALA A 192 -3.69 23.65 9.76
CA ALA A 192 -3.04 24.91 9.40
C ALA A 192 -2.47 25.70 10.59
N LYS A 193 -2.90 25.40 11.81
CA LYS A 193 -2.42 26.04 13.05
C LYS A 193 -1.56 25.09 13.90
N ALA A 194 -1.09 23.99 13.32
CA ALA A 194 -0.18 23.09 14.01
C ALA A 194 1.16 23.78 14.29
N GLU A 195 1.69 23.60 15.49
CA GLU A 195 3.01 24.06 15.91
C GLU A 195 3.88 22.88 16.28
N ALA A 196 5.17 22.94 15.95
CA ALA A 196 6.14 21.90 16.26
C ALA A 196 7.39 22.50 16.91
N GLU A 197 7.79 21.95 18.05
CA GLU A 197 9.01 22.33 18.77
C GLU A 197 9.86 21.08 19.03
N MET A 198 11.19 21.20 18.89
CA MET A 198 12.11 20.13 19.27
C MET A 198 13.02 20.59 20.41
N LYS A 199 12.95 19.87 21.54
CA LYS A 199 13.70 20.19 22.76
C LYS A 199 14.29 18.93 23.37
N HIS A 200 15.60 18.94 23.63
CA HIS A 200 16.33 17.81 24.23
C HIS A 200 16.13 16.46 23.49
N GLY A 201 15.99 16.48 22.16
CA GLY A 201 15.78 15.27 21.36
C GLY A 201 14.34 14.74 21.43
N ILE A 202 13.38 15.53 21.92
CA ILE A 202 11.94 15.23 21.86
C ILE A 202 11.29 16.25 20.93
N LEU A 203 10.60 15.75 19.90
CA LEU A 203 9.73 16.56 19.04
C LEU A 203 8.34 16.59 19.66
N THR A 204 7.79 17.78 19.89
CA THR A 204 6.45 18.01 20.39
C THR A 204 5.65 18.73 19.31
N VAL A 205 4.55 18.11 18.86
CA VAL A 205 3.61 18.69 17.89
C VAL A 205 2.31 19.02 18.61
N THR A 206 1.92 20.29 18.61
CA THR A 206 0.70 20.79 19.22
C THR A 206 -0.27 21.22 18.14
N ILE A 207 -1.46 20.63 18.12
CA ILE A 207 -2.45 20.85 17.07
C ILE A 207 -3.77 21.28 17.73
N PRO A 208 -4.33 22.46 17.41
CA PRO A 208 -5.64 22.86 17.90
C PRO A 208 -6.73 21.92 17.40
N LYS A 209 -7.65 21.55 18.29
CA LYS A 209 -8.84 20.76 17.96
C LYS A 209 -9.90 21.68 17.37
N VAL A 210 -10.61 21.20 16.35
CA VAL A 210 -11.80 21.88 15.86
C VAL A 210 -12.85 21.80 16.95
N VAL A 211 -13.37 22.95 17.38
CA VAL A 211 -14.50 22.99 18.31
C VAL A 211 -15.76 22.70 17.50
N GLU A 212 -16.14 21.43 17.42
CA GLU A 212 -17.51 21.10 17.01
C GLU A 212 -18.46 21.61 18.11
N GLU A 213 -19.37 22.52 17.76
CA GLU A 213 -20.50 22.85 18.63
C GLU A 213 -21.20 21.55 18.98
N LYS A 214 -21.19 21.17 20.28
CA LYS A 214 -21.82 19.94 20.78
C LYS A 214 -23.14 19.71 20.03
N PRO A 215 -23.34 18.56 19.36
CA PRO A 215 -24.59 18.31 18.69
C PRO A 215 -25.70 18.47 19.72
N LYS A 216 -26.62 19.41 19.45
CA LYS A 216 -27.86 19.56 20.24
C LYS A 216 -28.56 18.22 20.14
N THR A 217 -28.40 17.39 21.16
CA THR A 217 -28.99 16.05 21.25
C THR A 217 -30.47 16.14 20.86
N ALA A 218 -30.82 15.57 19.71
CA ALA A 218 -32.19 15.47 19.27
C ALA A 218 -32.80 14.25 19.95
N LYS A 219 -33.79 14.45 20.83
CA LYS A 219 -34.61 13.35 21.34
C LYS A 219 -35.41 12.78 20.17
N ILE A 220 -35.10 11.55 19.77
CA ILE A 220 -35.88 10.82 18.78
C ILE A 220 -36.94 10.01 19.53
N ASN A 221 -38.22 10.33 19.29
CA ASN A 221 -39.32 9.56 19.85
C ASN A 221 -39.61 8.37 18.94
N ILE A 222 -39.71 7.18 19.54
CA ILE A 222 -40.13 5.95 18.86
C ILE A 222 -41.64 6.03 18.62
N LYS A 223 -42.07 5.90 17.36
CA LYS A 223 -43.49 5.69 17.04
C LYS A 223 -43.76 4.18 17.02
N SER A 224 -44.79 3.75 17.75
CA SER A 224 -45.31 2.39 17.63
C SER A 224 -45.92 2.20 16.24
N ALA A 225 -45.60 1.08 15.59
CA ALA A 225 -46.30 0.63 14.39
C ALA A 225 -47.56 -0.13 14.83
N GLU A 226 -48.70 0.23 14.24
CA GLU A 226 -50.00 -0.43 14.39
C GLU A 226 -50.27 -1.29 13.15
#